data_AF-A0A5C1B5N5-F1
#
_entry.id   AF-A0A5C1B5N5-F1
#
_cell.length_a   1.000
_cell.length_b   1.000
_cell.length_c   1.000
_cell.angle_alpha   90.00
_cell.angle_beta   90.00
_cell.angle_gamma   90.00
#
_symmetry.space_group_name_H-M   'P 1'
#
loop_
_entity.id
_entity.type
_entity.pdbx_description
1 polymer ?
#
loop_
_entity_poly.entity_id
_entity_poly.type
_entity_poly.pdbx_seq_one_letter_code
_entity_poly.pdbx_strand_id
1 'polypeptide(L)'
;MPSHLRPLAVSVALLASLTIARAAGDVAVEVRNESEPVLCAEKDNVTIKAISPEVRRFQIEAAHPAYIAGLVRDNWDADWANCDMKGDPSFAPPTPPRRTTFWETIDYWLVGYTFPTFWRPADTTFRVGDRVEKGLHLVQLWKLGKDKSYEVLVVYPQDGYWRARPLPPEHLGFSSYGSSFLFGPIEQDGRPVVNIKEIEFDPKTLTFKLNFKDGSAGSIRLDSVDENRMVLDAVLDKPVTGGRAFVALRSMYVTEFNNDVARIALREPGAKGWREEALMSYPGGKATDIWMGRTTHSRHNTSSPDMVFRRFSADPNPPPKPEKK
;
A
#
# COMPACT_ATOMS: atom_id res chain seq x y z
N MET A 1 -30.41 32.13 68.57
CA MET A 1 -31.46 32.24 67.53
C MET A 1 -31.27 33.58 66.82
N PRO A 2 -31.31 33.68 65.47
CA PRO A 2 -31.15 32.71 64.37
C PRO A 2 -29.75 32.86 63.70
N SER A 3 -29.01 31.81 63.32
CA SER A 3 -29.13 30.90 62.17
C SER A 3 -29.17 31.59 60.80
N HIS A 4 -28.05 31.66 60.08
CA HIS A 4 -28.05 31.56 58.61
C HIS A 4 -26.84 30.79 58.11
N LEU A 5 -27.16 29.85 57.22
CA LEU A 5 -26.33 28.80 56.64
C LEU A 5 -25.31 29.33 55.62
N ARG A 6 -24.25 28.54 55.44
CA ARG A 6 -23.22 28.59 54.38
C ARG A 6 -23.82 28.57 52.96
N PRO A 7 -23.00 28.86 51.92
CA PRO A 7 -22.40 27.70 51.26
C PRO A 7 -20.89 27.81 51.03
N LEU A 8 -20.28 26.63 51.15
CA LEU A 8 -18.90 26.28 50.85
C LEU A 8 -18.77 26.17 49.32
N ALA A 9 -17.98 27.05 48.69
CA ALA A 9 -17.67 26.92 47.27
C ALA A 9 -16.58 25.86 47.08
N VAL A 10 -16.99 24.67 46.64
CA VAL A 10 -16.13 23.58 46.20
C VAL A 10 -15.48 23.99 44.88
N SER A 11 -14.18 24.25 44.89
CA SER A 11 -13.40 24.40 43.66
C SER A 11 -13.03 23.01 43.14
N VAL A 12 -13.81 22.51 42.15
CA VAL A 12 -13.45 21.32 41.38
C VAL A 12 -12.39 21.71 40.36
N ALA A 13 -11.15 21.31 40.62
CA ALA A 13 -10.08 21.40 39.63
C ALA A 13 -10.36 20.40 38.50
N LEU A 14 -10.77 20.93 37.35
CA LEU A 14 -10.94 20.19 36.11
C LEU A 14 -9.54 19.81 35.59
N LEU A 15 -9.09 18.59 35.85
CA LEU A 15 -7.98 17.95 35.13
C LEU A 15 -8.47 17.69 33.69
N ALA A 16 -8.38 18.71 32.84
CA ALA A 16 -8.53 18.54 31.41
C ALA A 16 -7.36 17.69 30.90
N SER A 17 -7.65 16.44 30.56
CA SER A 17 -6.81 15.61 29.70
C SER A 17 -6.63 16.33 28.37
N LEU A 18 -5.53 17.08 28.23
CA LEU A 18 -5.06 17.62 26.96
C LEU A 18 -4.66 16.44 26.07
N THR A 19 -5.61 15.85 25.36
CA THR A 19 -5.33 15.09 24.14
C THR A 19 -4.85 16.10 23.11
N ILE A 20 -3.53 16.33 23.07
CA ILE A 20 -2.89 17.09 22.00
C ILE A 20 -3.18 16.31 20.71
N ALA A 21 -4.07 16.83 19.88
CA ALA A 21 -4.31 16.32 18.55
C ALA A 21 -2.99 16.45 17.77
N ARG A 22 -2.35 15.31 17.48
CA ARG A 22 -1.14 15.24 16.66
C ARG A 22 -1.51 15.53 15.21
N ALA A 23 -0.71 16.34 14.52
CA ALA A 23 -0.91 16.61 13.11
C ALA A 23 -0.53 15.37 12.27
N ALA A 24 -0.99 15.32 11.01
CA ALA A 24 -0.59 14.26 10.10
C ALA A 24 0.94 14.19 9.96
N GLY A 25 1.54 13.00 10.12
CA GLY A 25 2.99 12.80 10.02
C GLY A 25 3.78 13.07 11.30
N ASP A 26 3.14 12.93 12.47
CA ASP A 26 3.80 13.07 13.79
C ASP A 26 4.01 11.71 14.50
N VAL A 27 3.57 10.60 13.90
CA VAL A 27 3.81 9.25 14.43
C VAL A 27 5.05 8.65 13.78
N ALA A 28 5.99 8.21 14.62
CA ALA A 28 7.12 7.41 14.20
C ALA A 28 6.72 5.93 14.18
N VAL A 29 7.14 5.20 13.15
CA VAL A 29 6.90 3.76 13.02
C VAL A 29 8.22 3.01 13.07
N GLU A 30 8.20 1.79 13.59
CA GLU A 30 9.31 0.85 13.40
C GLU A 30 9.30 0.39 11.94
N VAL A 31 10.47 0.42 11.32
CA VAL A 31 10.70 -0.08 9.97
C VAL A 31 11.57 -1.32 10.09
N ARG A 32 11.03 -2.46 9.70
CA ARG A 32 11.71 -3.75 9.77
C ARG A 32 12.03 -4.26 8.37
N ASN A 33 13.27 -4.66 8.17
CA ASN A 33 13.72 -5.32 6.96
C ASN A 33 13.72 -6.83 7.18
N GLU A 34 12.91 -7.54 6.41
CA GLU A 34 12.84 -9.01 6.41
C GLU A 34 13.20 -9.55 5.01
N SER A 35 14.04 -8.81 4.28
CA SER A 35 14.50 -9.20 2.95
C SER A 35 15.57 -10.29 3.03
N GLU A 36 15.57 -11.19 2.06
CA GLU A 36 16.54 -12.28 1.94
C GLU A 36 17.23 -12.26 0.57
N PRO A 37 18.52 -12.61 0.47
CA PRO A 37 19.20 -12.69 -0.83
C PRO A 37 18.70 -13.88 -1.65
N VAL A 38 18.40 -13.65 -2.93
CA VAL A 38 18.01 -14.70 -3.88
C VAL A 38 18.67 -14.46 -5.25
N LEU A 39 18.62 -15.47 -6.13
CA LEU A 39 19.08 -15.37 -7.51
C LEU A 39 17.94 -15.26 -8.54
N CYS A 40 16.71 -15.59 -8.13
CA CYS A 40 15.52 -15.57 -8.99
C CYS A 40 14.88 -14.19 -8.96
N ALA A 41 14.69 -13.57 -10.13
CA ALA A 41 14.08 -12.26 -10.21
C ALA A 41 12.55 -12.28 -10.00
N GLU A 42 11.89 -13.37 -10.37
CA GLU A 42 10.44 -13.54 -10.19
C GLU A 42 10.01 -13.88 -8.75
N LYS A 43 10.98 -14.07 -7.84
CA LYS A 43 10.70 -14.28 -6.42
C LYS A 43 10.76 -12.96 -5.69
N ASP A 44 9.64 -12.55 -5.12
CA ASP A 44 9.59 -11.42 -4.20
C ASP A 44 10.39 -11.73 -2.91
N ASN A 45 11.66 -11.36 -2.88
CA ASN A 45 12.57 -11.58 -1.76
C ASN A 45 12.77 -10.35 -0.87
N VAL A 46 12.25 -9.19 -1.29
CA VAL A 46 12.28 -7.96 -0.50
C VAL A 46 10.99 -7.85 0.30
N THR A 47 11.11 -7.62 1.61
CA THR A 47 9.98 -7.32 2.50
C THR A 47 10.38 -6.23 3.49
N ILE A 48 9.78 -5.04 3.36
CA ILE A 48 9.95 -3.92 4.29
C ILE A 48 8.63 -3.68 5.00
N LYS A 49 8.58 -3.87 6.31
CA LYS A 49 7.38 -3.75 7.14
C LYS A 49 7.41 -2.45 7.94
N ALA A 50 6.27 -1.77 8.06
CA ALA A 50 6.09 -0.69 9.02
C ALA A 50 5.13 -1.13 10.15
N ILE A 51 5.58 -0.94 11.40
CA ILE A 51 4.93 -1.44 12.60
C ILE A 51 4.68 -0.26 13.55
N SER A 52 3.44 -0.14 14.03
CA SER A 52 3.07 0.84 15.06
C SER A 52 1.73 0.48 15.69
N PRO A 53 1.62 0.53 17.04
CA PRO A 53 0.35 0.31 17.73
C PRO A 53 -0.55 1.56 17.74
N GLU A 54 -0.13 2.65 17.08
CA GLU A 54 -0.84 3.94 17.10
C GLU A 54 -1.42 4.33 15.75
N VAL A 55 -0.77 3.94 14.64
CA VAL A 55 -1.13 4.43 13.31
C VAL A 55 -2.55 4.00 12.91
N ARG A 56 -3.33 5.00 12.47
CA ARG A 56 -4.67 4.83 11.91
C ARG A 56 -4.84 5.50 10.54
N ARG A 57 -3.97 6.43 10.15
CA ARG A 57 -3.99 7.01 8.80
C ARG A 57 -2.60 7.30 8.29
N PHE A 58 -2.40 7.12 6.99
CA PHE A 58 -1.15 7.41 6.29
C PHE A 58 -1.39 7.49 4.78
N GLN A 59 -0.35 7.86 4.04
CA GLN A 59 -0.35 7.84 2.59
C GLN A 59 0.61 6.80 2.04
N ILE A 60 0.20 6.20 0.93
CA ILE A 60 1.04 5.37 0.08
C ILE A 60 1.17 6.12 -1.25
N GLU A 61 2.38 6.44 -1.65
CA GLU A 61 2.66 7.06 -2.95
C GLU A 61 3.43 6.07 -3.81
N ALA A 62 3.03 5.96 -5.07
CA ALA A 62 3.81 5.34 -6.13
C ALA A 62 4.25 6.45 -7.07
N ALA A 63 5.56 6.70 -7.18
CA ALA A 63 6.13 7.74 -8.02
C ALA A 63 7.06 7.12 -9.05
N HIS A 64 7.12 7.68 -10.26
CA HIS A 64 8.07 7.17 -11.24
C HIS A 64 9.52 7.27 -10.74
N PRO A 65 10.40 6.33 -11.15
CA PRO A 65 11.81 6.43 -10.79
C PRO A 65 12.43 7.72 -11.34
N ALA A 66 13.44 8.25 -10.66
CA ALA A 66 14.03 9.56 -10.99
C ALA A 66 14.54 9.70 -12.45
N TYR A 67 14.84 8.58 -13.10
CA TYR A 67 15.32 8.53 -14.49
C TYR A 67 14.21 8.40 -15.54
N ILE A 68 12.93 8.33 -15.15
CA ILE A 68 11.82 8.03 -16.07
C ILE A 68 11.74 8.96 -17.29
N ALA A 69 12.07 10.25 -17.10
CA ALA A 69 11.98 11.24 -18.16
C ALA A 69 12.97 10.99 -19.31
N GLY A 70 14.05 10.26 -19.04
CA GLY A 70 15.05 9.88 -20.04
C GLY A 70 14.89 8.44 -20.56
N LEU A 71 13.87 7.70 -20.12
CA LEU A 71 13.70 6.30 -20.48
C LEU A 71 13.14 6.18 -21.90
N VAL A 72 13.94 5.68 -22.84
CA VAL A 72 13.50 5.52 -24.24
C VAL A 72 12.73 4.21 -24.46
N ARG A 73 13.13 3.16 -23.75
CA ARG A 73 12.54 1.83 -23.84
C ARG A 73 12.40 1.25 -22.45
N ASP A 74 11.19 0.84 -22.13
CA ASP A 74 10.90 0.07 -20.92
C ASP A 74 11.11 -1.44 -21.16
N ASN A 75 11.39 -2.18 -20.09
CA ASN A 75 11.43 -3.64 -20.09
C ASN A 75 10.55 -4.17 -18.95
N TRP A 76 9.61 -5.04 -19.31
CA TRP A 76 8.67 -5.73 -18.41
C TRP A 76 8.66 -7.25 -18.68
N ASP A 77 9.63 -7.75 -19.44
CA ASP A 77 9.78 -9.17 -19.69
C ASP A 77 10.16 -9.89 -18.41
N ALA A 78 9.49 -11.03 -18.16
CA ALA A 78 9.78 -11.86 -17.01
C ALA A 78 11.19 -12.47 -17.10
N ASP A 79 11.92 -12.47 -15.99
CA ASP A 79 13.26 -13.04 -15.84
C ASP A 79 13.24 -14.30 -14.96
N TRP A 80 12.96 -15.43 -15.61
CA TRP A 80 12.90 -16.74 -14.96
C TRP A 80 14.26 -17.37 -14.67
N ALA A 81 15.37 -16.65 -14.87
CA ALA A 81 16.69 -17.18 -14.59
C ALA A 81 16.82 -17.57 -13.12
N ASN A 82 17.28 -18.80 -12.86
CA ASN A 82 17.49 -19.35 -11.51
C ASN A 82 16.22 -19.44 -10.65
N CYS A 83 15.03 -19.43 -11.25
CA CYS A 83 13.77 -19.58 -10.53
C CYS A 83 13.37 -21.05 -10.37
N ASP A 84 13.02 -21.44 -9.14
CA ASP A 84 12.36 -22.71 -8.85
C ASP A 84 11.02 -22.44 -8.16
N MET A 85 9.92 -22.67 -8.90
CA MET A 85 8.55 -22.42 -8.46
C MET A 85 7.80 -23.71 -8.08
N LYS A 86 8.48 -24.86 -8.01
CA LYS A 86 7.83 -26.18 -7.86
C LYS A 86 7.10 -26.39 -6.52
N GLY A 87 7.25 -25.47 -5.56
CA GLY A 87 6.64 -25.56 -4.23
C GLY A 87 5.38 -24.72 -4.03
N ASP A 88 5.00 -23.86 -4.98
CA ASP A 88 3.84 -22.99 -4.81
C ASP A 88 2.53 -23.79 -4.89
N PRO A 89 1.65 -23.69 -3.87
CA PRO A 89 0.33 -24.30 -3.94
C PRO A 89 -0.43 -23.81 -5.17
N SER A 90 -1.33 -24.64 -5.67
CA SER A 90 -2.12 -24.34 -6.86
C SER A 90 -3.54 -24.84 -6.65
N PHE A 91 -4.47 -23.90 -6.51
CA PHE A 91 -5.89 -24.16 -6.28
C PHE A 91 -6.68 -23.83 -7.55
N ALA A 92 -7.61 -24.72 -7.91
CA ALA A 92 -8.55 -24.46 -8.98
C ALA A 92 -9.56 -23.36 -8.57
N PRO A 93 -9.98 -22.50 -9.51
CA PRO A 93 -10.96 -21.47 -9.21
C PRO A 93 -12.35 -22.08 -8.96
N PRO A 94 -13.20 -21.40 -8.17
CA PRO A 94 -14.58 -21.82 -7.96
C PRO A 94 -15.47 -21.62 -9.20
N THR A 95 -14.98 -20.87 -10.20
CA THR A 95 -15.68 -20.56 -11.45
C THR A 95 -14.70 -20.66 -12.63
N PRO A 96 -15.17 -20.93 -13.87
CA PRO A 96 -14.28 -20.94 -15.03
C PRO A 96 -13.47 -19.64 -15.18
N PRO A 97 -12.23 -19.72 -15.69
CA PRO A 97 -11.41 -18.53 -15.93
C PRO A 97 -12.14 -17.52 -16.79
N ARG A 98 -12.15 -16.26 -16.35
CA ARG A 98 -12.88 -15.18 -17.01
C ARG A 98 -12.28 -13.82 -16.70
N ARG A 99 -12.52 -12.89 -17.61
CA ARG A 99 -12.38 -11.45 -17.42
C ARG A 99 -13.78 -10.85 -17.37
N THR A 100 -14.05 -10.02 -16.37
CA THR A 100 -15.35 -9.36 -16.22
C THR A 100 -15.16 -7.88 -15.91
N THR A 101 -15.71 -6.99 -16.73
CA THR A 101 -15.94 -5.60 -16.30
C THR A 101 -17.22 -5.61 -15.47
N PHE A 102 -17.12 -5.21 -14.21
CA PHE A 102 -18.26 -5.28 -13.28
C PHE A 102 -18.72 -3.93 -12.74
N TRP A 103 -17.98 -2.87 -13.04
CA TRP A 103 -18.43 -1.49 -12.85
C TRP A 103 -17.68 -0.58 -13.83
N GLU A 104 -18.37 0.44 -14.33
CA GLU A 104 -17.79 1.43 -15.25
C GLU A 104 -18.46 2.80 -15.15
N THR A 105 -17.68 3.82 -15.47
CA THR A 105 -18.08 5.22 -15.72
C THR A 105 -17.33 5.72 -16.95
N ILE A 106 -17.50 6.99 -17.31
CA ILE A 106 -16.70 7.63 -18.36
C ILE A 106 -15.23 7.81 -17.97
N ASP A 107 -14.90 7.78 -16.68
CA ASP A 107 -13.56 8.06 -16.16
C ASP A 107 -12.84 6.81 -15.67
N TYR A 108 -13.57 5.78 -15.24
CA TYR A 108 -12.98 4.59 -14.61
C TYR A 108 -13.73 3.30 -14.89
N TRP A 109 -12.99 2.19 -14.95
CA TRP A 109 -13.52 0.82 -14.95
C TRP A 109 -12.96 -0.02 -13.80
N LEU A 110 -13.78 -0.94 -13.29
CA LEU A 110 -13.32 -2.07 -12.48
C LEU A 110 -13.43 -3.37 -13.29
N VAL A 111 -12.29 -4.04 -13.44
CA VAL A 111 -12.15 -5.28 -14.19
C VAL A 111 -11.64 -6.38 -13.27
N GLY A 112 -12.40 -7.45 -13.14
CA GLY A 112 -12.06 -8.63 -12.33
C GLY A 112 -11.58 -9.79 -13.20
N TYR A 113 -10.67 -10.58 -12.66
CA TYR A 113 -10.13 -11.79 -13.29
C TYR A 113 -10.26 -13.00 -12.39
N THR A 114 -10.63 -14.11 -13.01
CA THR A 114 -10.48 -15.47 -12.46
C THR A 114 -9.49 -16.21 -13.37
N PHE A 115 -8.46 -16.80 -12.78
CA PHE A 115 -7.40 -17.53 -13.47
C PHE A 115 -7.60 -19.04 -13.39
N PRO A 116 -6.98 -19.84 -14.28
CA PRO A 116 -7.05 -21.31 -14.22
C PRO A 116 -6.59 -21.91 -12.89
N THR A 117 -5.62 -21.26 -12.25
CA THR A 117 -5.16 -21.59 -10.90
C THR A 117 -4.75 -20.33 -10.16
N PHE A 118 -4.76 -20.41 -8.83
CA PHE A 118 -4.16 -19.40 -7.96
C PHE A 118 -3.57 -20.06 -6.71
N TRP A 119 -2.64 -19.40 -6.04
CA TRP A 119 -1.93 -20.02 -4.92
C TRP A 119 -2.73 -20.04 -3.61
N ARG A 120 -3.85 -19.32 -3.54
CA ARG A 120 -4.84 -19.39 -2.44
C ARG A 120 -6.25 -19.63 -2.99
N PRO A 121 -7.16 -20.19 -2.17
CA PRO A 121 -8.58 -20.19 -2.46
C PRO A 121 -9.16 -18.78 -2.66
N ALA A 122 -10.17 -18.67 -3.52
CA ALA A 122 -10.77 -17.40 -3.94
C ALA A 122 -12.03 -17.03 -3.13
N ASP A 123 -11.88 -16.88 -1.81
CA ASP A 123 -12.97 -16.72 -0.86
C ASP A 123 -13.43 -15.27 -0.63
N THR A 124 -12.57 -14.28 -0.87
CA THR A 124 -12.90 -12.86 -0.68
C THR A 124 -13.96 -12.40 -1.67
N THR A 125 -15.00 -11.73 -1.16
CA THR A 125 -16.06 -11.13 -1.99
C THR A 125 -15.73 -9.69 -2.37
N PHE A 126 -16.09 -9.29 -3.59
CA PHE A 126 -15.92 -7.91 -4.05
C PHE A 126 -17.29 -7.30 -4.35
N ARG A 127 -17.55 -6.09 -3.84
CA ARG A 127 -18.85 -5.42 -3.96
C ARG A 127 -18.72 -4.04 -4.58
N VAL A 128 -19.66 -3.68 -5.46
CA VAL A 128 -19.88 -2.30 -5.95
C VAL A 128 -21.38 -2.03 -5.98
N GLY A 129 -21.88 -1.16 -5.09
CA GLY A 129 -23.31 -0.99 -4.89
C GLY A 129 -23.99 -2.32 -4.54
N ASP A 130 -25.01 -2.70 -5.31
CA ASP A 130 -25.73 -3.98 -5.13
C ASP A 130 -25.04 -5.17 -5.81
N ARG A 131 -24.03 -4.93 -6.66
CA ARG A 131 -23.34 -6.00 -7.39
C ARG A 131 -22.27 -6.63 -6.50
N VAL A 132 -22.32 -7.95 -6.38
CA VAL A 132 -21.32 -8.76 -5.66
C VAL A 132 -20.69 -9.75 -6.62
N GLU A 133 -19.36 -9.70 -6.74
CA GLU A 133 -18.54 -10.66 -7.44
C GLU A 133 -17.84 -11.59 -6.43
N LYS A 134 -17.69 -12.86 -6.81
CA LYS A 134 -17.01 -13.90 -6.03
C LYS A 134 -15.98 -14.60 -6.91
N GLY A 135 -14.98 -15.22 -6.30
CA GLY A 135 -13.98 -16.00 -7.03
C GLY A 135 -13.02 -15.17 -7.88
N LEU A 136 -12.90 -13.86 -7.60
CA LEU A 136 -11.93 -13.00 -8.27
C LEU A 136 -10.55 -13.19 -7.63
N HIS A 137 -9.55 -13.53 -8.45
CA HIS A 137 -8.15 -13.60 -8.04
C HIS A 137 -7.46 -12.24 -8.12
N LEU A 138 -7.92 -11.39 -9.03
CA LEU A 138 -7.33 -10.09 -9.30
C LEU A 138 -8.43 -9.10 -9.70
N VAL A 139 -8.37 -7.88 -9.17
CA VAL A 139 -9.23 -6.75 -9.57
C VAL A 139 -8.36 -5.56 -9.94
N GLN A 140 -8.70 -4.92 -11.07
CA GLN A 140 -8.00 -3.77 -11.62
C GLN A 140 -8.91 -2.55 -11.62
N LEU A 141 -8.38 -1.41 -11.19
CA LEU A 141 -8.93 -0.10 -11.47
C LEU A 141 -8.21 0.49 -12.69
N TRP A 142 -8.99 0.81 -13.70
CA TRP A 142 -8.54 1.47 -14.92
C TRP A 142 -9.01 2.91 -14.92
N LYS A 143 -8.10 3.85 -15.21
CA LYS A 143 -8.41 5.22 -15.56
C LYS A 143 -8.57 5.33 -17.06
N LEU A 144 -9.74 5.80 -17.50
CA LEU A 144 -10.04 5.97 -18.91
C LEU A 144 -9.53 7.33 -19.38
N GLY A 145 -8.91 7.33 -20.54
CA GLY A 145 -8.51 8.53 -21.25
C GLY A 145 -9.20 8.58 -22.61
N LYS A 146 -9.07 9.72 -23.29
CA LYS A 146 -9.68 9.95 -24.60
C LYS A 146 -9.20 8.95 -25.65
N ASP A 147 -7.89 8.70 -25.69
CA ASP A 147 -7.25 7.88 -26.72
C ASP A 147 -6.77 6.53 -26.19
N LYS A 148 -6.46 6.46 -24.88
CA LYS A 148 -5.94 5.27 -24.21
C LYS A 148 -6.49 5.18 -22.78
N SER A 149 -6.67 3.95 -22.32
CA SER A 149 -7.01 3.65 -20.92
C SER A 149 -5.80 3.06 -20.21
N TYR A 150 -5.65 3.40 -18.94
CA TYR A 150 -4.49 3.05 -18.13
C TYR A 150 -4.94 2.26 -16.92
N GLU A 151 -4.44 1.04 -16.76
CA GLU A 151 -4.57 0.33 -15.50
C GLU A 151 -3.66 1.01 -14.48
N VAL A 152 -4.20 1.42 -13.34
CA VAL A 152 -3.47 2.27 -12.39
C VAL A 152 -3.33 1.63 -11.01
N LEU A 153 -4.27 0.78 -10.61
CA LEU A 153 -4.25 0.07 -9.33
C LEU A 153 -4.76 -1.35 -9.49
N VAL A 154 -4.08 -2.30 -8.86
CA VAL A 154 -4.47 -3.72 -8.82
C VAL A 154 -4.53 -4.18 -7.39
N VAL A 155 -5.51 -5.03 -7.08
CA VAL A 155 -5.56 -5.82 -5.84
C VAL A 155 -5.71 -7.30 -6.16
N TYR A 156 -4.99 -8.14 -5.42
CA TYR A 156 -5.18 -9.57 -5.32
C TYR A 156 -5.97 -9.84 -4.04
N PRO A 157 -7.32 -9.98 -4.09
CA PRO A 157 -8.14 -9.91 -2.87
C PRO A 157 -7.84 -11.01 -1.85
N GLN A 158 -7.31 -12.14 -2.32
CA GLN A 158 -7.14 -13.36 -1.52
C GLN A 158 -5.87 -13.36 -0.67
N ASP A 159 -4.83 -12.64 -1.09
CA ASP A 159 -3.57 -12.51 -0.35
C ASP A 159 -3.27 -11.07 0.11
N GLY A 160 -4.03 -10.09 -0.41
CA GLY A 160 -3.96 -8.70 -0.01
C GLY A 160 -2.83 -7.91 -0.66
N TYR A 161 -2.21 -8.43 -1.72
CA TYR A 161 -1.22 -7.67 -2.48
C TYR A 161 -1.90 -6.60 -3.32
N TRP A 162 -1.33 -5.41 -3.31
CA TRP A 162 -1.72 -4.29 -4.15
C TRP A 162 -0.56 -3.86 -5.03
N ARG A 163 -0.83 -3.48 -6.27
CA ARG A 163 0.16 -2.86 -7.17
C ARG A 163 -0.37 -1.53 -7.66
N ALA A 164 0.40 -0.47 -7.42
CA ALA A 164 0.06 0.88 -7.80
C ALA A 164 1.07 1.40 -8.81
N ARG A 165 0.62 2.18 -9.79
CA ARG A 165 1.50 2.93 -10.68
C ARG A 165 0.89 4.27 -11.11
N PRO A 166 1.71 5.30 -11.37
CA PRO A 166 1.23 6.55 -11.95
C PRO A 166 0.73 6.34 -13.39
N LEU A 167 0.15 7.38 -13.99
CA LEU A 167 0.00 7.39 -15.43
C LEU A 167 1.38 7.37 -16.09
N PRO A 168 1.57 6.64 -17.20
CA PRO A 168 2.85 6.64 -17.88
C PRO A 168 3.17 8.05 -18.39
N PRO A 169 4.45 8.44 -18.44
CA PRO A 169 4.84 9.65 -19.15
C PRO A 169 4.42 9.57 -20.61
N GLU A 170 4.13 10.72 -21.22
CA GLU A 170 3.57 10.80 -22.58
C GLU A 170 4.38 10.00 -23.62
N HIS A 171 5.70 9.92 -23.47
CA HIS A 171 6.60 9.26 -24.41
C HIS A 171 6.65 7.72 -24.29
N LEU A 172 6.23 7.12 -23.16
CA LEU A 172 6.32 5.67 -22.93
C LEU A 172 5.03 4.92 -23.25
N GLY A 173 3.86 5.58 -23.18
CA GLY A 173 2.55 4.97 -23.44
C GLY A 173 2.10 3.91 -22.44
N PHE A 174 3.01 3.34 -21.64
CA PHE A 174 2.79 2.36 -20.57
C PHE A 174 3.93 2.44 -19.54
N SER A 175 3.67 1.99 -18.30
CA SER A 175 4.69 1.80 -17.27
C SER A 175 4.44 0.51 -16.49
N SER A 176 5.49 -0.10 -15.98
CA SER A 176 5.46 -1.35 -15.23
C SER A 176 5.01 -1.12 -13.78
N TYR A 177 4.54 -2.17 -13.10
CA TYR A 177 4.21 -2.10 -11.66
C TYR A 177 5.43 -2.35 -10.78
N GLY A 178 6.14 -3.46 -11.01
CA GLY A 178 7.23 -3.93 -10.15
C GLY A 178 6.76 -4.24 -8.72
N SER A 179 7.02 -3.32 -7.80
CA SER A 179 6.74 -3.53 -6.37
C SER A 179 5.25 -3.61 -6.03
N SER A 180 4.93 -4.46 -5.06
CA SER A 180 3.62 -4.54 -4.41
C SER A 180 3.65 -3.93 -3.02
N PHE A 181 2.48 -3.56 -2.49
CA PHE A 181 2.31 -3.24 -1.08
C PHE A 181 1.17 -4.05 -0.47
N LEU A 182 1.22 -4.21 0.85
CA LEU A 182 0.19 -4.82 1.68
C LEU A 182 -0.40 -3.76 2.60
N PHE A 183 -1.70 -3.81 2.86
CA PHE A 183 -2.41 -2.87 3.73
C PHE A 183 -3.37 -3.60 4.67
N GLY A 184 -3.22 -3.40 5.98
CA GLY A 184 -4.04 -4.04 7.01
C GLY A 184 -3.22 -4.91 7.96
N PRO A 185 -3.86 -5.79 8.74
CA PRO A 185 -3.16 -6.70 9.64
C PRO A 185 -2.38 -7.75 8.85
N ILE A 186 -1.05 -7.59 8.78
CA ILE A 186 -0.18 -8.50 8.02
C ILE A 186 0.15 -9.74 8.86
N GLU A 187 -0.05 -10.91 8.26
CA GLU A 187 0.25 -12.22 8.82
C GLU A 187 1.30 -12.94 7.98
N GLN A 188 2.02 -13.90 8.58
CA GLN A 188 3.00 -14.71 7.88
C GLN A 188 2.40 -16.10 7.59
N ASP A 189 2.23 -16.44 6.31
CA ASP A 189 1.66 -17.69 5.83
C ASP A 189 2.52 -18.21 4.66
N GLY A 190 3.75 -18.63 4.98
CA GLY A 190 4.85 -18.81 4.01
C GLY A 190 5.41 -17.48 3.50
N ARG A 191 4.55 -16.61 2.96
CA ARG A 191 4.81 -15.20 2.61
C ARG A 191 3.88 -14.25 3.41
N PRO A 192 4.21 -12.96 3.53
CA PRO A 192 3.33 -11.97 4.13
C PRO A 192 2.00 -11.90 3.38
N VAL A 193 0.88 -11.93 4.09
CA VAL A 193 -0.47 -11.83 3.54
C VAL A 193 -1.33 -10.89 4.38
N VAL A 194 -2.38 -10.35 3.76
CA VAL A 194 -3.50 -9.74 4.48
C VAL A 194 -4.75 -10.54 4.19
N ASN A 195 -5.36 -11.08 5.24
CA ASN A 195 -6.54 -11.93 5.12
C ASN A 195 -7.81 -11.08 5.01
N ILE A 196 -8.26 -10.82 3.79
CA ILE A 196 -9.42 -9.97 3.49
C ILE A 196 -10.68 -10.84 3.37
N LYS A 197 -11.76 -10.43 4.03
CA LYS A 197 -13.08 -11.07 3.93
C LYS A 197 -13.91 -10.49 2.80
N GLU A 198 -13.98 -9.16 2.71
CA GLU A 198 -14.75 -8.44 1.70
C GLU A 198 -14.04 -7.15 1.33
N ILE A 199 -14.12 -6.78 0.05
CA ILE A 199 -13.77 -5.45 -0.45
C ILE A 199 -15.05 -4.81 -1.02
N GLU A 200 -15.44 -3.65 -0.51
CA GLU A 200 -16.49 -2.81 -1.08
C GLU A 200 -15.84 -1.60 -1.73
N PHE A 201 -16.08 -1.38 -3.01
CA PHE A 201 -15.66 -0.16 -3.69
C PHE A 201 -16.81 0.85 -3.72
N ASP A 202 -16.53 2.06 -3.24
CA ASP A 202 -17.39 3.23 -3.33
C ASP A 202 -16.99 4.07 -4.57
N PRO A 203 -17.82 4.04 -5.64
CA PRO A 203 -17.59 4.80 -6.86
C PRO A 203 -17.46 6.31 -6.67
N LYS A 204 -18.18 6.88 -5.69
CA LYS A 204 -18.27 8.34 -5.52
C LYS A 204 -16.97 8.94 -5.04
N THR A 205 -16.22 8.17 -4.25
CA THR A 205 -14.99 8.62 -3.60
C THR A 205 -13.76 7.87 -4.10
N LEU A 206 -13.93 6.88 -5.00
CA LEU A 206 -12.88 5.95 -5.45
C LEU A 206 -12.20 5.26 -4.27
N THR A 207 -13.00 4.84 -3.30
CA THR A 207 -12.53 4.22 -2.04
C THR A 207 -12.81 2.73 -2.03
N PHE A 208 -11.78 1.93 -1.79
CA PHE A 208 -11.87 0.52 -1.44
C PHE A 208 -11.98 0.42 0.07
N LYS A 209 -13.11 -0.05 0.59
CA LYS A 209 -13.31 -0.41 2.00
C LYS A 209 -13.03 -1.89 2.16
N LEU A 210 -12.20 -2.24 3.13
CA LEU A 210 -11.76 -3.60 3.39
C LEU A 210 -12.30 -4.05 4.74
N ASN A 211 -12.98 -5.20 4.75
CA ASN A 211 -13.32 -5.93 5.96
C ASN A 211 -12.34 -7.10 6.09
N PHE A 212 -11.54 -7.14 7.14
CA PHE A 212 -10.53 -8.18 7.35
C PHE A 212 -11.11 -9.40 8.08
N LYS A 213 -10.48 -10.57 7.94
CA LYS A 213 -10.94 -11.82 8.58
C LYS A 213 -10.83 -11.78 10.11
N ASP A 214 -9.97 -10.94 10.69
CA ASP A 214 -9.87 -10.74 12.15
C ASP A 214 -10.94 -9.77 12.72
N GLY A 215 -11.86 -9.31 11.86
CA GLY A 215 -12.94 -8.40 12.25
C GLY A 215 -12.53 -6.93 12.39
N SER A 216 -11.29 -6.57 12.05
CA SER A 216 -10.91 -5.18 11.80
C SER A 216 -11.33 -4.72 10.40
N ALA A 217 -11.23 -3.41 10.15
CA ALA A 217 -11.56 -2.81 8.87
C ALA A 217 -10.60 -1.67 8.49
N GLY A 218 -10.58 -1.32 7.22
CA GLY A 218 -9.83 -0.18 6.74
C GLY A 218 -10.34 0.30 5.40
N SER A 219 -9.73 1.36 4.88
CA SER A 219 -9.99 1.85 3.54
C SER A 219 -8.74 2.36 2.87
N ILE A 220 -8.70 2.22 1.54
CA ILE A 220 -7.74 2.84 0.65
C ILE A 220 -8.54 3.68 -0.34
N ARG A 221 -8.31 4.99 -0.34
CA ARG A 221 -8.90 5.91 -1.32
C ARG A 221 -7.85 6.29 -2.37
N LEU A 222 -8.22 6.24 -3.65
CA LEU A 222 -7.44 6.89 -4.69
C LEU A 222 -7.56 8.41 -4.53
N ASP A 223 -6.51 9.03 -4.02
CA ASP A 223 -6.50 10.47 -3.73
C ASP A 223 -6.15 11.29 -4.97
N SER A 224 -5.10 10.87 -5.69
CA SER A 224 -4.71 11.45 -6.98
C SER A 224 -3.91 10.45 -7.82
N VAL A 225 -3.97 10.62 -9.14
CA VAL A 225 -3.12 9.90 -10.09
C VAL A 225 -2.89 10.77 -11.32
N ASP A 226 -1.62 11.01 -11.63
CA ASP A 226 -1.16 11.79 -12.78
C ASP A 226 0.13 11.16 -13.36
N GLU A 227 0.74 11.84 -14.34
CA GLU A 227 1.95 11.39 -15.04
C GLU A 227 3.21 11.43 -14.16
N ASN A 228 3.15 11.95 -12.93
CA ASN A 228 4.26 12.01 -11.99
C ASN A 228 4.12 10.95 -10.89
N ARG A 229 2.92 10.85 -10.30
CA ARG A 229 2.66 9.95 -9.17
C ARG A 229 1.20 9.52 -9.03
N MET A 230 1.00 8.43 -8.30
CA MET A 230 -0.25 8.05 -7.67
C MET A 230 -0.14 8.25 -6.15
N VAL A 231 -1.16 8.83 -5.53
CA VAL A 231 -1.29 8.91 -4.07
C VAL A 231 -2.56 8.18 -3.63
N LEU A 232 -2.38 7.29 -2.65
CA LEU A 232 -3.44 6.58 -1.96
C LEU A 232 -3.50 7.06 -0.50
N ASP A 233 -4.70 7.32 -0.02
CA ASP A 233 -4.98 7.71 1.36
C ASP A 233 -5.57 6.50 2.10
N ALA A 234 -4.82 6.00 3.08
CA ALA A 234 -5.09 4.74 3.76
C ALA A 234 -5.54 5.00 5.21
N VAL A 235 -6.65 4.40 5.62
CA VAL A 235 -7.24 4.58 6.96
C VAL A 235 -7.60 3.23 7.58
N LEU A 236 -7.23 3.00 8.82
CA LEU A 236 -7.59 1.84 9.62
C LEU A 236 -8.65 2.22 10.65
N ASP A 237 -9.64 1.37 10.83
CA ASP A 237 -10.70 1.57 11.84
C ASP A 237 -10.10 1.58 13.26
N LYS A 238 -9.09 0.75 13.50
CA LYS A 238 -8.27 0.69 14.72
C LYS A 238 -6.80 0.39 14.37
N PRO A 239 -5.85 0.74 15.24
CA PRO A 239 -4.45 0.40 15.02
C PRO A 239 -4.22 -1.12 14.96
N VAL A 240 -3.23 -1.55 14.18
CA VAL A 240 -2.79 -2.95 14.18
C VAL A 240 -1.88 -3.19 15.39
N THR A 241 -2.27 -4.12 16.25
CA THR A 241 -1.56 -4.42 17.51
C THR A 241 -0.87 -5.80 17.47
N GLY A 242 -0.16 -6.14 18.55
CA GLY A 242 0.53 -7.44 18.68
C GLY A 242 1.83 -7.53 17.89
N GLY A 243 2.47 -6.39 17.58
CA GLY A 243 3.72 -6.34 16.82
C GLY A 243 3.58 -6.68 15.33
N ARG A 244 2.34 -6.82 14.83
CA ARG A 244 2.05 -7.00 13.40
C ARG A 244 2.25 -5.70 12.64
N ALA A 245 2.69 -5.80 11.39
CA ALA A 245 2.82 -4.65 10.51
C ALA A 245 1.44 -4.23 9.98
N PHE A 246 1.25 -2.92 9.77
CA PHE A 246 0.02 -2.35 9.21
C PHE A 246 0.14 -2.03 7.71
N VAL A 247 1.38 -1.91 7.23
CA VAL A 247 1.74 -1.78 5.82
C VAL A 247 3.07 -2.46 5.58
N ALA A 248 3.25 -3.01 4.39
CA ALA A 248 4.55 -3.51 3.95
C ALA A 248 4.76 -3.31 2.46
N LEU A 249 6.02 -3.13 2.06
CA LEU A 249 6.48 -3.32 0.68
C LEU A 249 6.81 -4.79 0.48
N ARG A 250 6.42 -5.34 -0.67
CA ARG A 250 6.84 -6.65 -1.18
C ARG A 250 7.37 -6.45 -2.59
N SER A 251 8.61 -6.88 -2.85
CA SER A 251 9.29 -6.58 -4.10
C SER A 251 10.42 -7.59 -4.34
N MET A 252 11.22 -7.37 -5.38
CA MET A 252 12.35 -8.21 -5.73
C MET A 252 13.67 -7.42 -5.86
N TYR A 253 14.77 -8.09 -5.51
CA TYR A 253 16.14 -7.62 -5.70
C TYR A 253 17.08 -8.81 -5.92
N VAL A 254 17.80 -8.82 -7.04
CA VAL A 254 18.92 -9.73 -7.29
C VAL A 254 20.24 -8.96 -7.26
N THR A 255 20.31 -7.82 -7.96
CA THR A 255 21.47 -6.90 -7.99
C THR A 255 21.01 -5.46 -8.24
N GLU A 256 21.89 -4.46 -8.09
CA GLU A 256 21.60 -3.04 -8.39
C GLU A 256 21.11 -2.78 -9.82
N PHE A 257 21.36 -3.68 -10.78
CA PHE A 257 20.87 -3.58 -12.15
C PHE A 257 19.75 -4.58 -12.50
N ASN A 258 19.35 -5.44 -11.55
CA ASN A 258 18.25 -6.40 -11.69
C ASN A 258 17.44 -6.44 -10.39
N ASN A 259 16.52 -5.50 -10.25
CA ASN A 259 15.69 -5.28 -9.07
C ASN A 259 14.44 -4.49 -9.46
N ASP A 260 13.40 -4.53 -8.62
CA ASP A 260 12.29 -3.58 -8.65
C ASP A 260 12.47 -2.49 -7.59
N VAL A 261 13.31 -2.76 -6.60
CA VAL A 261 13.73 -1.83 -5.54
C VAL A 261 15.16 -2.15 -5.10
N ALA A 262 16.02 -1.14 -4.90
CA ALA A 262 17.42 -1.33 -4.50
C ALA A 262 17.84 -0.50 -3.27
N ARG A 263 17.14 0.61 -3.03
CA ARG A 263 17.50 1.62 -2.04
C ARG A 263 16.34 1.88 -1.10
N ILE A 264 16.68 2.29 0.12
CA ILE A 264 15.74 2.76 1.12
C ILE A 264 16.24 4.09 1.68
N ALA A 265 15.31 5.02 1.93
CA ALA A 265 15.59 6.25 2.61
C ALA A 265 14.54 6.50 3.70
N LEU A 266 14.98 6.95 4.87
CA LEU A 266 14.10 7.23 6.01
C LEU A 266 14.19 8.69 6.42
N ARG A 267 13.04 9.30 6.71
CA ARG A 267 13.00 10.51 7.53
C ARG A 267 12.77 10.14 8.98
N GLU A 268 13.84 10.13 9.76
CA GLU A 268 13.77 9.81 11.19
C GLU A 268 13.05 10.92 11.99
N PRO A 269 12.47 10.62 13.17
CA PRO A 269 11.76 11.61 13.96
C PRO A 269 12.66 12.80 14.33
N GLY A 270 12.25 14.01 13.95
CA GLY A 270 13.02 15.23 14.20
C GLY A 270 14.25 15.43 13.31
N ALA A 271 14.52 14.52 12.37
CA ALA A 271 15.64 14.66 11.44
C ALA A 271 15.41 15.82 10.46
N LYS A 272 16.51 16.48 10.07
CA LYS A 272 16.51 17.56 9.07
C LYS A 272 16.63 17.07 7.63
N GLY A 273 16.88 15.77 7.44
CA GLY A 273 17.12 15.16 6.13
C GLY A 273 16.81 13.67 6.15
N TRP A 274 17.01 13.04 5.00
CA TRP A 274 16.81 11.61 4.82
C TRP A 274 18.11 10.84 5.09
N ARG A 275 18.00 9.70 5.78
CA ARG A 275 19.06 8.69 5.88
C ARG A 275 18.89 7.69 4.74
N GLU A 276 19.83 7.65 3.81
CA GLU A 276 19.79 6.80 2.61
C GLU A 276 20.73 5.60 2.75
N GLU A 277 20.26 4.41 2.38
CA GLU A 277 21.02 3.16 2.50
C GLU A 277 20.71 2.18 1.35
N ALA A 278 21.61 1.21 1.16
CA ALA A 278 21.32 0.03 0.35
C ALA A 278 20.29 -0.85 1.06
N LEU A 279 19.24 -1.26 0.33
CA LEU A 279 18.08 -1.92 0.93
C LEU A 279 18.44 -3.28 1.55
N MET A 280 19.28 -4.08 0.88
CA MET A 280 19.57 -5.44 1.36
C MET A 280 20.36 -5.48 2.67
N SER A 281 21.20 -4.48 2.94
CA SER A 281 22.01 -4.40 4.17
C SER A 281 21.37 -3.54 5.26
N TYR A 282 20.22 -2.92 5.00
CA TYR A 282 19.56 -2.02 5.92
C TYR A 282 19.06 -2.79 7.16
N PRO A 283 19.51 -2.46 8.40
CA PRO A 283 19.23 -3.25 9.59
C PRO A 283 17.84 -3.01 10.20
N GLY A 284 17.07 -2.05 9.69
CA GLY A 284 15.86 -1.55 10.35
C GLY A 284 16.08 -0.20 11.06
N GLY A 285 15.01 0.37 11.59
CA GLY A 285 15.05 1.73 12.12
C GLY A 285 13.68 2.29 12.51
N LYS A 286 13.64 3.60 12.78
CA LYS A 286 12.40 4.34 13.06
C LYS A 286 12.24 5.47 12.07
N ALA A 287 11.03 5.65 11.55
CA ALA A 287 10.79 6.64 10.52
C ALA A 287 9.41 7.31 10.65
N THR A 288 9.32 8.54 10.18
CA THR A 288 8.06 9.26 9.93
C THR A 288 7.64 9.18 8.47
N ASP A 289 8.60 8.88 7.59
CA ASP A 289 8.43 8.70 6.15
C ASP A 289 9.49 7.70 5.67
N ILE A 290 9.10 6.82 4.74
CA ILE A 290 9.89 5.73 4.22
C ILE A 290 9.80 5.79 2.70
N TRP A 291 10.90 6.06 2.02
CA TRP A 291 11.02 5.92 0.56
C TRP A 291 11.77 4.62 0.25
N MET A 292 11.26 3.85 -0.69
CA MET A 292 11.86 2.61 -1.16
C MET A 292 11.82 2.62 -2.68
N GLY A 293 13.00 2.62 -3.31
CA GLY A 293 13.09 2.81 -4.74
C GLY A 293 14.46 2.47 -5.31
N ARG A 294 14.83 3.14 -6.39
CA ARG A 294 16.12 2.94 -7.06
C ARG A 294 16.59 4.18 -7.80
N THR A 295 17.90 4.27 -7.99
CA THR A 295 18.56 5.40 -8.66
C THR A 295 19.16 5.01 -10.02
N THR A 296 19.14 3.72 -10.36
CA THR A 296 19.71 3.16 -11.58
C THR A 296 18.67 2.39 -12.38
N HIS A 297 18.87 2.32 -13.70
CA HIS A 297 18.04 1.51 -14.59
C HIS A 297 18.16 0.04 -14.21
N SER A 298 17.01 -0.61 -14.00
CA SER A 298 16.94 -2.06 -13.89
C SER A 298 16.65 -2.71 -15.23
N ARG A 299 17.17 -3.91 -15.44
CA ARG A 299 16.77 -4.77 -16.56
C ARG A 299 15.38 -5.38 -16.38
N HIS A 300 14.80 -5.33 -15.18
CA HIS A 300 13.50 -5.90 -14.84
C HIS A 300 12.56 -4.80 -14.38
N ASN A 301 11.36 -4.75 -14.97
CA ASN A 301 10.35 -3.69 -14.77
C ASN A 301 10.99 -2.29 -14.75
N THR A 302 11.64 -1.89 -15.83
CA THR A 302 12.54 -0.70 -15.84
C THR A 302 11.85 0.59 -15.41
N SER A 303 10.58 0.76 -15.75
CA SER A 303 9.78 1.93 -15.36
C SER A 303 9.02 1.78 -14.04
N SER A 304 9.22 0.68 -13.29
CA SER A 304 8.42 0.45 -12.09
C SER A 304 8.61 1.56 -11.05
N PRO A 305 7.52 2.03 -10.43
CA PRO A 305 7.54 3.12 -9.49
C PRO A 305 8.33 2.80 -8.22
N ASP A 306 8.91 3.85 -7.67
CA ASP A 306 9.35 3.92 -6.29
C ASP A 306 8.12 4.06 -5.37
N MET A 307 8.20 3.52 -4.16
CA MET A 307 7.13 3.51 -3.18
C MET A 307 7.47 4.39 -1.98
N VAL A 308 6.51 5.19 -1.51
CA VAL A 308 6.67 6.01 -0.31
C VAL A 308 5.53 5.77 0.67
N PHE A 309 5.86 5.40 1.90
CA PHE A 309 4.92 5.39 3.03
C PHE A 309 5.19 6.61 3.90
N ARG A 310 4.17 7.45 4.10
CA ARG A 310 4.37 8.74 4.78
C ARG A 310 3.14 9.25 5.50
N ARG A 311 3.31 10.36 6.23
CA ARG A 311 2.24 11.06 6.94
C ARG A 311 1.49 10.18 7.94
N PHE A 312 2.21 9.31 8.65
CA PHE A 312 1.64 8.46 9.68
C PHE A 312 0.96 9.29 10.78
N SER A 313 -0.26 8.92 11.13
CA SER A 313 -1.11 9.61 12.10
C SER A 313 -1.85 8.61 12.98
N ALA A 314 -1.96 8.92 14.27
CA ALA A 314 -2.82 8.18 15.20
C ALA A 314 -4.29 8.60 15.08
N ASP A 315 -4.54 9.81 14.59
CA ASP A 315 -5.88 10.30 14.27
C ASP A 315 -6.26 9.84 12.85
N PRO A 316 -7.41 9.17 12.64
CA PRO A 316 -7.93 8.84 11.30
C PRO A 316 -8.39 10.08 10.52
N ASN A 317 -8.65 11.20 11.20
CA ASN A 317 -9.08 12.47 10.61
C ASN A 317 -8.17 13.60 11.10
N PRO A 318 -6.84 13.51 10.91
CA PRO A 318 -5.93 14.51 11.43
C PRO A 318 -6.20 15.87 10.78
N PRO A 319 -5.99 16.97 11.50
CA PRO A 319 -6.05 18.29 10.89
C PRO A 319 -5.04 18.39 9.73
N PRO A 320 -5.35 19.14 8.66
CA PRO A 320 -4.41 19.36 7.57
C PRO A 320 -3.09 19.90 8.12
N LYS A 321 -1.97 19.31 7.72
CA LYS A 321 -0.66 19.86 8.10
C LYS A 321 -0.53 21.22 7.39
N PRO A 322 -0.28 22.33 8.09
CA PRO A 322 -0.07 23.61 7.43
C PRO A 322 1.12 23.47 6.48
N GLU A 323 0.89 23.70 5.18
CA GLU A 323 1.96 23.77 4.21
C GLU A 323 2.87 24.92 4.62
N LYS A 324 4.11 24.60 5.01
CA LYS A 324 5.14 25.61 5.12
C LYS A 324 5.45 26.05 3.69
N LYS A 325 4.93 27.22 3.32
CA LYS A 325 5.40 28.00 2.17
C LYS A 325 6.89 28.28 2.30
#